data_AF-A0A9D8VME1-F1
#
_entry.id   AF-A0A9D8VME1-F1
#
_cell.length_a   1.000
_cell.length_b   1.000
_cell.length_c   1.000
_cell.angle_alpha   90.00
_cell.angle_beta   90.00
_cell.angle_gamma   90.00
#
_symmetry.space_group_name_H-M   'P 1'
#
loop_
_entity.id
_entity.type
_entity.pdbx_description
1 polymer ?
#
loop_
_entity_poly.entity_id
_entity_poly.type
_entity_poly.pdbx_seq_one_letter_code
_entity_poly.pdbx_strand_id
1 'polypeptide(L)'
;MAFTTVLLFAASDLPYRGDPDNQMNQEVSMTGTEVPGNYYIQEAYNDAHTPNIVTVILGDYRSIDTLGEQIVIFTAGLITFLLLRNRKEEAEGENDDQ
;
A
#
# COMPACT_ATOMS: atom_id res chain seq x y z
N MET A 1 26.18 2.53 9.69
CA MET A 1 26.12 2.02 11.08
C MET A 1 25.02 2.68 11.90
N ALA A 2 24.99 4.00 12.09
CA ALA A 2 23.96 4.67 12.91
C ALA A 2 22.51 4.36 12.50
N PHE A 3 22.18 4.45 11.19
CA PHE A 3 20.86 4.10 10.67
C PHE A 3 20.47 2.64 10.99
N THR A 4 21.39 1.72 10.75
CA THR A 4 21.21 0.29 11.05
C THR A 4 20.97 0.05 12.54
N THR A 5 21.73 0.71 13.41
CA THR A 5 21.57 0.59 14.86
C THR A 5 20.21 1.12 15.32
N VAL A 6 19.76 2.25 14.79
CA VAL A 6 18.44 2.83 15.10
C VAL A 6 17.31 1.91 14.66
N LEU A 7 17.40 1.33 13.45
CA LEU A 7 16.40 0.38 12.98
C LEU A 7 16.36 -0.90 13.82
N LEU A 8 17.52 -1.43 14.22
CA LEU A 8 17.57 -2.62 15.08
C LEU A 8 17.01 -2.34 16.48
N PHE A 9 17.28 -1.16 17.04
CA PHE A 9 16.69 -0.74 18.31
C PHE A 9 15.17 -0.64 18.21
N ALA A 10 14.64 0.03 17.17
CA ALA A 10 13.20 0.11 16.95
C ALA A 10 12.55 -1.26 16.69
N ALA A 11 13.20 -2.13 15.92
CA ALA A 11 12.70 -3.47 15.64
C ALA A 11 12.67 -4.38 16.88
N SER A 12 13.53 -4.13 17.88
CA SER A 12 13.53 -4.89 19.13
C SER A 12 12.33 -4.60 20.05
N ASP A 13 11.57 -3.54 19.78
CA ASP A 13 10.36 -3.14 20.53
C ASP A 13 9.06 -3.77 19.97
N LEU A 14 9.16 -4.63 18.96
CA LEU A 14 8.00 -5.33 18.41
C LEU A 14 7.47 -6.39 19.39
N PRO A 15 6.14 -6.55 19.53
CA PRO A 15 5.55 -7.55 20.41
C PRO A 15 5.93 -8.98 19.98
N TYR A 16 5.98 -9.89 20.95
CA TYR A 16 6.29 -11.30 20.67
C TYR A 16 5.21 -11.91 19.77
N ARG A 17 5.63 -12.81 18.87
CA ARG A 17 4.72 -13.42 17.90
C ARG A 17 3.70 -14.29 18.62
N GLY A 18 2.41 -14.04 18.39
CA GLY A 18 1.33 -14.81 18.99
C GLY A 18 1.04 -14.47 20.46
N ASP A 19 1.55 -13.34 20.96
CA ASP A 19 1.17 -12.81 22.26
C ASP A 19 -0.34 -12.49 22.28
N PRO A 20 -1.14 -13.14 23.16
CA PRO A 20 -2.57 -12.90 23.25
C PRO A 20 -2.92 -11.50 23.78
N ASP A 21 -2.00 -10.86 24.52
CA ASP A 21 -2.19 -9.53 25.09
C ASP A 21 -1.75 -8.41 24.13
N ASN A 22 -1.38 -8.76 22.88
CA ASN A 22 -1.05 -7.78 21.86
C ASN A 22 -2.26 -6.91 21.49
N GLN A 23 -2.11 -5.60 21.66
CA GLN A 23 -3.15 -4.61 21.40
C GLN A 23 -3.67 -4.60 19.97
N MET A 24 -2.87 -5.03 18.98
CA MET A 24 -3.32 -5.15 17.59
C MET A 24 -4.38 -6.25 17.39
N ASN A 25 -4.47 -7.21 18.31
CA ASN A 25 -5.44 -8.31 18.28
C ASN A 25 -6.65 -8.08 19.20
N GLN A 26 -6.59 -7.05 20.07
CA GLN A 26 -7.68 -6.73 20.98
C GLN A 26 -8.88 -6.15 20.22
N GLU A 27 -10.07 -6.27 20.80
CA GLU A 27 -11.29 -5.70 20.23
C GLU A 27 -11.33 -4.17 20.39
N VAL A 28 -10.76 -3.66 21.49
CA VAL A 28 -10.77 -2.25 21.85
C VAL A 28 -9.34 -1.74 22.03
N SER A 29 -9.06 -0.57 21.45
CA SER A 29 -7.80 0.16 21.56
C SER A 29 -7.65 0.82 22.95
N MET A 30 -6.45 1.29 23.28
CA MET A 30 -6.18 2.09 24.50
C MET A 30 -7.10 3.32 24.63
N THR A 31 -7.59 3.84 23.52
CA THR A 31 -8.48 5.01 23.45
C THR A 31 -9.96 4.68 23.61
N GLY A 32 -10.33 3.41 23.85
CA GLY A 32 -11.72 2.97 23.98
C GLY A 32 -12.47 2.84 22.64
N THR A 33 -11.77 2.93 21.51
CA THR A 33 -12.31 2.77 20.16
C THR A 33 -12.04 1.37 19.64
N GLU A 34 -12.91 0.83 18.79
CA GLU A 34 -12.69 -0.49 18.17
C GLU A 34 -11.41 -0.52 17.33
N VAL A 35 -10.69 -1.65 17.40
CA VAL A 35 -9.51 -1.89 16.58
C VAL A 35 -9.97 -2.30 15.17
N PRO A 36 -9.57 -1.57 14.11
CA PRO A 36 -10.05 -1.83 12.76
C PRO A 36 -9.80 -3.26 12.27
N GLY A 37 -8.67 -3.86 12.66
CA GLY A 37 -8.35 -5.23 12.28
C GLY A 37 -9.35 -6.26 12.80
N ASN A 38 -9.83 -6.07 14.03
CA ASN A 38 -10.84 -6.94 14.63
C ASN A 38 -12.20 -6.71 13.96
N TYR A 39 -12.60 -5.44 13.76
CA TYR A 39 -13.82 -5.07 13.04
C TYR A 39 -13.87 -5.64 11.62
N TYR A 40 -12.80 -5.50 10.84
CA TYR A 40 -12.73 -6.05 9.48
C TYR A 40 -12.90 -7.57 9.45
N ILE A 41 -12.40 -8.29 10.45
CA ILE A 41 -12.56 -9.76 10.51
C ILE A 41 -14.02 -10.14 10.76
N GLN A 42 -14.73 -9.37 11.59
CA GLN A 42 -16.11 -9.65 11.95
C GLN A 42 -17.11 -9.20 10.87
N GLU A 43 -16.94 -8.01 10.31
CA GLU A 43 -17.99 -7.33 9.55
C GLU A 43 -17.71 -7.19 8.04
N ALA A 44 -16.49 -7.44 7.56
CA ALA A 44 -16.13 -7.21 6.14
C ALA A 44 -17.07 -7.89 5.13
N TYR A 45 -17.57 -9.09 5.46
CA TYR A 45 -18.50 -9.79 4.59
C TYR A 45 -19.90 -9.14 4.58
N ASN A 46 -20.38 -8.67 5.73
CA ASN A 46 -21.69 -8.02 5.85
C ASN A 46 -21.69 -6.66 5.14
N ASP A 47 -20.58 -5.92 5.21
CA ASP A 47 -20.45 -4.60 4.58
C ASP A 47 -20.36 -4.69 3.05
N ALA A 48 -19.44 -5.52 2.53
CA ALA A 48 -19.07 -5.52 1.11
C ALA A 48 -19.53 -6.76 0.33
N HIS A 49 -20.14 -7.75 0.99
CA HIS A 49 -20.64 -9.00 0.39
C HIS A 49 -19.59 -9.76 -0.45
N THR A 50 -18.31 -9.52 -0.19
CA THR A 50 -17.19 -10.14 -0.91
C THR A 50 -16.48 -11.11 0.04
N PRO A 51 -16.32 -12.39 -0.34
CA PRO A 51 -15.79 -13.41 0.56
C PRO A 51 -14.29 -13.26 0.85
N ASN A 52 -13.55 -12.48 0.04
CA ASN A 52 -12.13 -12.24 0.25
C ASN A 52 -11.91 -10.97 1.09
N ILE A 53 -11.57 -11.15 2.37
CA ILE A 53 -11.29 -10.06 3.31
C ILE A 53 -10.21 -9.10 2.82
N VAL A 54 -9.16 -9.59 2.15
CA VAL A 54 -8.07 -8.73 1.66
C VAL A 54 -8.58 -7.83 0.54
N THR A 55 -9.42 -8.35 -0.34
CA THR A 55 -10.06 -7.57 -1.40
C THR A 55 -10.96 -6.49 -0.82
N VAL A 56 -11.76 -6.81 0.20
CA VAL A 56 -12.61 -5.82 0.89
C VAL A 56 -11.78 -4.73 1.56
N ILE A 57 -10.69 -5.10 2.24
CA ILE A 57 -9.82 -4.12 2.89
C ILE A 57 -9.21 -3.17 1.86
N LEU A 58 -8.65 -3.69 0.76
CA LEU A 58 -7.99 -2.86 -0.25
C LEU A 58 -8.97 -2.08 -1.14
N GLY A 59 -10.15 -2.65 -1.40
CA GLY A 59 -11.13 -2.16 -2.36
C GLY A 59 -12.21 -1.27 -1.75
N ASP A 60 -12.64 -1.55 -0.51
CA ASP A 60 -13.73 -0.85 0.16
C ASP A 60 -13.21 0.00 1.33
N TYR A 61 -12.56 -0.61 2.34
CA TYR A 61 -12.14 0.13 3.55
C TYR A 61 -10.94 1.07 3.33
N ARG A 62 -9.94 0.67 2.53
CA ARG A 62 -8.70 1.42 2.25
C ARG A 62 -8.52 1.69 0.75
N SER A 63 -9.62 1.93 0.07
CA SER A 63 -9.70 2.18 -1.37
C SER A 63 -8.83 3.34 -1.86
N ILE A 64 -8.64 4.38 -1.03
CA ILE A 64 -7.82 5.55 -1.37
C ILE A 64 -6.33 5.21 -1.46
N ASP A 65 -5.81 4.31 -0.62
CA ASP A 65 -4.41 3.90 -0.68
C ASP A 65 -4.13 3.17 -2.01
N THR A 66 -5.00 2.21 -2.37
CA THR A 66 -4.92 1.46 -3.64
C THR A 66 -5.12 2.37 -4.87
N LEU A 67 -6.03 3.35 -4.79
CA LEU A 67 -6.25 4.33 -5.86
C LEU A 67 -5.02 5.22 -6.05
N GLY A 68 -4.37 5.63 -4.96
CA GLY A 68 -3.12 6.37 -4.99
C GLY A 68 -2.00 5.58 -5.66
N GLU A 69 -1.83 4.31 -5.30
CA GLU A 69 -0.87 3.40 -5.94
C GLU A 69 -1.11 3.31 -7.46
N GLN A 70 -2.37 3.16 -7.87
CA GLN A 70 -2.73 3.08 -9.29
C GLN A 70 -2.42 4.38 -10.04
N ILE A 71 -2.62 5.55 -9.43
CA ILE A 71 -2.25 6.85 -10.00
C ILE A 71 -0.74 6.97 -10.18
N VAL A 72 0.06 6.54 -9.19
CA VAL A 72 1.52 6.58 -9.27
C VAL A 72 2.02 5.72 -10.43
N ILE A 73 1.54 4.48 -10.54
CA ILE A 73 1.92 3.57 -11.63
C ILE A 73 1.48 4.13 -12.99
N PHE A 74 0.26 4.65 -13.08
CA PHE A 74 -0.26 5.26 -14.31
C PHE A 74 0.60 6.45 -14.76
N THR A 75 0.95 7.33 -13.82
CA THR A 75 1.79 8.51 -14.09
C THR A 75 3.19 8.11 -14.54
N ALA A 76 3.81 7.13 -13.87
CA ALA A 76 5.11 6.60 -14.27
C ALA A 76 5.08 5.98 -15.68
N GLY A 77 4.02 5.22 -16.00
CA GLY A 77 3.79 4.67 -17.33
C GLY A 77 3.61 5.75 -18.40
N LEU A 78 2.82 6.78 -18.10
CA LEU A 78 2.60 7.91 -19.01
C LEU A 78 3.88 8.69 -19.29
N ILE A 79 4.68 8.99 -18.27
CA ILE A 79 5.97 9.67 -18.43
C ILE A 79 6.91 8.83 -19.31
N THR A 80 7.01 7.53 -19.02
CA THR A 80 7.86 6.61 -19.80
C THR A 80 7.42 6.54 -21.26
N PHE A 81 6.11 6.47 -21.52
CA PHE A 81 5.57 6.48 -22.88
C PHE A 81 5.92 7.77 -23.63
N LEU A 82 5.73 8.94 -23.00
CA LEU A 82 6.04 10.22 -23.61
C LEU A 82 7.54 10.39 -23.91
N LEU A 83 8.42 9.95 -23.00
CA LEU A 83 9.87 9.99 -23.21
C LEU A 83 10.30 9.09 -24.38
N LEU A 84 9.71 7.89 -24.51
CA LEU A 84 10.01 6.99 -25.63
C LEU A 84 9.47 7.51 -26.96
N ARG A 85 8.31 8.19 -26.97
CA ARG A 85 7.75 8.81 -28.18
C ARG A 85 8.67 9.89 -28.74
N ASN A 86 9.13 10.81 -27.89
CA ASN A 86 9.96 11.92 -28.34
C ASN A 86 11.31 11.46 -28.91
N ARG A 87 11.88 10.36 -28.39
CA ARG A 87 13.11 9.76 -28.95
C ARG A 87 12.95 9.20 -30.36
N LYS A 88 11.75 8.75 -30.72
CA LYS A 88 11.48 8.23 -32.07
C LYS A 88 11.48 9.37 -33.10
N GLU A 89 10.91 10.52 -32.74
CA GLU A 89 10.84 11.70 -33.61
C GLU A 89 12.24 12.31 -33.84
N GLU A 90 13.10 12.34 -32.82
CA GLU A 90 14.51 12.78 -32.96
C GLU A 90 15.33 11.83 -33.85
N ALA A 91 15.16 10.51 -33.71
CA ALA A 91 15.87 9.52 -34.51
C ALA A 91 15.42 9.50 -35.98
N GLU A 92 14.16 9.83 -36.28
CA GLU A 92 13.67 9.97 -37.66
C GLU A 92 14.18 11.27 -38.30
N GLY A 93 14.22 12.39 -37.55
CA GLY A 93 14.76 13.66 -38.04
C GLY A 93 16.26 13.64 -38.35
N GLU A 94 17.07 12.88 -37.60
CA GLU A 94 18.52 12.76 -37.84
C GLU A 94 18.88 11.87 -39.05
N ASN A 95 17.98 10.96 -39.46
CA ASN A 95 18.20 10.09 -40.65
C ASN A 95 17.80 10.76 -41.97
N ASP A 96 16.90 11.76 -41.94
CA ASP A 96 16.46 12.48 -43.15
C ASP A 96 17.39 13.66 -43.54
N ASP A 97 18.21 14.13 -42.60
CA ASP A 97 19.21 15.21 -42.80
C ASP A 97 20.61 14.70 -43.25
N GLN A 98 20.76 13.39 -43.54
CA GLN A 98 22.01 12.75 -43.97
C GLN A 98 21.92 12.18 -45.39
#